data_AF-A0A2A4QVP8-F1
#
_entry.id   AF-A0A2A4QVP8-F1
#
_cell.length_a   1.000
_cell.length_b   1.000
_cell.length_c   1.000
_cell.angle_alpha   90.00
_cell.angle_beta   90.00
_cell.angle_gamma   90.00
#
_symmetry.space_group_name_H-M   'P 1'
#
loop_
_entity.id
_entity.type
_entity.pdbx_description
1 polymer ?
#
loop_
_entity_poly.entity_id
_entity_poly.type
_entity_poly.pdbx_seq_one_letter_code
_entity_poly.pdbx_strand_id
1 'polypeptide(L)' 'MLITHPYISDMHVEEARLPDGTYDRVLVVRANKKRPEFLSAGNDNAMDELLRQLKSLDTLAKHGFADFQRVEIRDQ' A
#
# COMPACT_ATOMS: atom_id res chain seq x y z
N MET A 1 8.47 0.65 9.04
CA MET A 1 7.08 0.15 9.26
C MET A 1 6.17 0.91 8.30
N LEU A 2 5.40 0.24 7.44
CA LEU A 2 4.51 0.93 6.47
C LEU A 2 3.48 1.84 7.15
N ILE A 3 2.89 1.40 8.27
CA ILE A 3 1.86 2.17 9.00
C ILE A 3 2.38 3.53 9.48
N THR A 4 3.69 3.66 9.72
CA THR A 4 4.32 4.90 10.19
C THR A 4 4.97 5.69 9.05
N HIS A 5 4.74 5.30 7.79
CA HIS A 5 5.36 5.98 6.66
C HIS A 5 4.73 7.35 6.44
N PRO A 6 5.50 8.44 6.23
CA PRO A 6 4.97 9.80 6.12
C PRO A 6 3.99 10.03 4.95
N TYR A 7 3.95 9.09 4.02
CA TYR A 7 3.06 9.11 2.85
C TYR A 7 1.83 8.22 3.00
N ILE A 8 1.70 7.44 4.08
CA ILE A 8 0.55 6.58 4.32
C ILE A 8 -0.34 7.27 5.36
N SER A 9 -1.60 7.52 5.01
CA SER A 9 -2.61 7.98 5.97
C SER A 9 -3.32 6.83 6.67
N ASP A 10 -3.52 5.72 5.96
CA ASP A 10 -4.27 4.59 6.45
C ASP A 10 -3.91 3.30 5.69
N MET A 11 -4.08 2.16 6.36
CA MET A 11 -3.84 0.84 5.78
C MET A 11 -4.78 -0.19 6.43
N HIS A 12 -5.57 -0.88 5.61
CA HIS A 12 -6.51 -1.89 6.07
C HIS A 12 -6.77 -2.94 4.97
N VAL A 13 -7.32 -4.09 5.35
CA VAL A 13 -7.71 -5.14 4.42
C VAL A 13 -9.22 -5.02 4.16
N GLU A 14 -9.61 -5.02 2.88
CA GLU A 14 -11.02 -5.01 2.45
C GLU A 14 -11.32 -6.25 1.61
N GLU A 15 -12.59 -6.67 1.62
CA GLU A 15 -13.10 -7.66 0.66
C GLU A 15 -13.59 -6.95 -0.60
N ALA A 16 -12.89 -7.14 -1.72
CA ALA A 16 -13.25 -6.60 -3.02
C ALA A 16 -14.00 -7.67 -3.84
N ARG A 17 -15.18 -7.32 -4.35
CA ARG A 17 -15.95 -8.22 -5.21
C ARG A 17 -15.38 -8.22 -6.63
N LEU A 18 -15.04 -9.40 -7.14
CA LEU A 18 -14.55 -9.59 -8.50
C LEU A 18 -15.72 -9.69 -9.51
N PRO A 19 -15.48 -9.42 -10.81
CA PRO A 19 -16.50 -9.50 -11.86
C PRO A 19 -17.15 -10.88 -12.02
N ASP A 20 -16.45 -11.94 -11.60
CA ASP A 20 -16.92 -13.33 -11.60
C ASP A 20 -17.80 -13.68 -10.39
N GLY A 21 -18.00 -12.73 -9.47
CA GLY A 21 -18.81 -12.90 -8.26
C GLY A 21 -18.05 -13.45 -7.06
N THR A 22 -16.76 -13.74 -7.17
CA THR A 22 -15.91 -14.15 -6.04
C THR A 22 -15.43 -12.94 -5.22
N TYR A 23 -14.89 -13.20 -4.02
CA TYR A 23 -14.34 -12.18 -3.14
C TYR A 23 -12.81 -12.30 -3.11
N ASP A 24 -12.15 -11.16 -3.32
CA ASP A 24 -10.71 -10.98 -3.18
C ASP A 24 -10.45 -10.21 -1.88
N ARG A 25 -9.43 -10.60 -1.12
CA ARG A 25 -8.99 -9.85 0.06
C ARG A 25 -7.85 -8.95 -0.35
N VAL A 26 -8.06 -7.65 -0.28
CA VAL A 26 -7.14 -6.63 -0.81
C VAL A 26 -6.57 -5.80 0.33
N LEU A 27 -5.25 -5.68 0.38
CA LEU A 27 -4.61 -4.68 1.25
C LEU A 27 -4.74 -3.31 0.59
N VAL A 28 -5.57 -2.45 1.17
CA VAL A 28 -5.74 -1.07 0.72
C VAL A 28 -4.78 -0.18 1.50
N VAL A 29 -3.95 0.55 0.77
CA VAL A 29 -3.02 1.54 1.31
C VAL A 29 -3.47 2.91 0.82
N ARG A 30 -3.90 3.77 1.75
CA ARG A 30 -4.26 5.16 1.44
C ARG A 30 -3.01 6.02 1.48
N ALA A 31 -2.68 6.61 0.35
CA ALA A 31 -1.52 7.47 0.20
C ALA A 31 -1.91 8.95 0.27
N ASN A 32 -1.19 9.72 1.07
CA ASN A 32 -1.30 11.17 1.08
C ASN A 32 -0.47 11.75 -0.08
N LYS A 33 -1.16 12.20 -1.14
CA LYS A 33 -0.53 12.91 -2.27
C LYS A 33 0.09 14.25 -1.88
N LYS A 34 -0.34 14.86 -0.77
CA LYS A 34 0.28 16.09 -0.26
C LYS A 34 1.67 15.77 0.24
N ARG A 35 2.68 16.13 -0.56
CA ARG A 35 4.09 16.17 -0.16
C ARG A 35 4.14 16.96 1.15
N PRO A 36 4.55 16.36 2.28
CA PRO A 36 4.57 17.07 3.54
C PRO A 36 5.55 18.25 3.42
N GLU A 37 5.08 19.48 3.68
CA GLU A 37 5.83 20.72 3.43
C GLU A 37 7.15 20.80 4.24
N PHE A 38 7.30 19.95 5.25
CA PHE A 38 8.46 19.84 6.13
C PHE A 38 9.61 18.95 5.60
N LEU A 39 9.51 18.36 4.40
CA LEU A 39 10.48 17.38 3.88
C LEU A 39 11.10 17.78 2.54
N SER A 40 12.08 18.67 2.58
CA SER A 40 12.93 19.07 1.45
C SER A 40 14.15 18.13 1.30
N ALA A 41 14.46 17.73 0.05
CA ALA A 41 15.64 16.99 -0.42
C ALA A 41 15.81 15.49 -0.02
N GLY A 42 15.40 15.03 1.16
CA GLY A 42 15.55 13.61 1.57
C GLY A 42 14.49 12.64 1.04
N ASN A 43 13.63 13.10 0.12
CA ASN A 43 12.26 12.61 -0.01
C ASN A 43 12.03 11.59 -1.13
N ASP A 44 12.90 11.60 -2.16
CA ASP A 44 12.82 10.62 -3.25
C ASP A 44 13.18 9.21 -2.74
N ASN A 45 14.16 9.13 -1.84
CA ASN A 45 14.55 7.87 -1.20
C ASN A 45 13.42 7.24 -0.36
N ALA A 46 12.64 8.05 0.36
CA ALA A 46 11.53 7.56 1.17
C ALA A 46 10.37 7.06 0.31
N MET A 47 10.07 7.73 -0.80
CA MET A 47 9.07 7.27 -1.76
C MET A 47 9.51 5.95 -2.43
N ASP A 48 10.78 5.85 -2.85
CA ASP A 48 11.34 4.64 -3.44
C ASP A 48 11.38 3.47 -2.45
N GLU A 49 11.62 3.76 -1.17
CA GLU A 49 11.54 2.77 -0.09
C GLU A 49 10.10 2.27 0.08
N LEU A 50 9.13 3.18 0.14
CA LEU A 50 7.71 2.81 0.22
C LEU A 50 7.27 1.93 -0.95
N LEU A 51 7.61 2.33 -2.18
CA LEU A 51 7.28 1.54 -3.37
C LEU A 51 7.93 0.15 -3.32
N ARG A 52 9.17 0.03 -2.85
CA ARG A 52 9.84 -1.25 -2.63
C ARG A 52 9.16 -2.11 -1.57
N GLN A 53 8.72 -1.50 -0.47
CA GLN A 53 7.99 -2.21 0.60
C GLN A 53 6.63 -2.71 0.10
N LEU A 54 5.86 -1.89 -0.62
CA LEU A 54 4.58 -2.27 -1.21
C LEU A 54 4.74 -3.39 -2.24
N LYS A 55 5.78 -3.34 -3.08
CA LYS A 55 6.10 -4.41 -4.03
C LYS A 55 6.47 -5.72 -3.34
N SER A 56 7.16 -5.64 -2.21
CA SER A 56 7.51 -6.81 -1.40
C SER A 56 6.24 -7.44 -0.81
N LEU A 57 5.31 -6.64 -0.30
CA LEU A 57 4.00 -7.10 0.19
C LEU A 57 3.17 -7.77 -0.91
N ASP A 58 3.13 -7.19 -2.11
CA ASP A 58 2.44 -7.78 -3.26
C ASP A 58 3.08 -9.12 -3.67
N THR A 59 4.40 -9.24 -3.59
CA THR A 59 5.11 -10.51 -3.83
C THR A 59 4.74 -11.55 -2.78
N LEU A 60 4.71 -11.19 -1.50
CA LEU A 60 4.33 -12.09 -0.42
C LEU A 60 2.88 -12.59 -0.56
N ALA A 61 1.97 -11.71 -0.96
CA ALA A 61 0.57 -12.05 -1.24
C ALA A 61 0.44 -13.09 -2.36
N LYS A 62 1.17 -12.89 -3.48
CA LYS A 62 1.19 -13.83 -4.61
C LYS A 62 1.69 -15.22 -4.26
N HIS A 63 2.55 -15.33 -3.25
CA HIS A 63 3.07 -16.60 -2.76
C HIS A 63 2.24 -17.20 -1.61
N GLY A 64 1.13 -16.58 -1.21
CA GLY A 64 0.25 -17.08 -0.15
C GLY A 64 0.79 -16.88 1.27
N PHE A 65 1.77 -15.99 1.47
CA PHE A 65 2.31 -15.67 2.79
C PHE A 65 1.54 -14.54 3.50
N ALA A 66 0.58 -13.91 2.82
CA ALA A 66 -0.24 -12.85 3.37
C ALA A 66 -1.72 -13.22 3.37
N ASP A 67 -2.48 -12.61 4.30
CA ASP A 67 -3.93 -12.79 4.45
C ASP A 67 -4.76 -11.99 3.41
N PHE A 68 -4.08 -11.47 2.39
CA PHE A 68 -4.63 -10.72 1.27
C PHE A 68 -3.98 -11.21 -0.03
N GLN A 69 -4.67 -11.10 -1.16
CA GLN A 69 -4.23 -11.62 -2.46
C GLN A 69 -3.53 -10.56 -3.31
N ARG A 70 -3.81 -9.27 -3.09
CA ARG A 70 -3.14 -8.14 -3.77
C ARG A 70 -3.10 -6.86 -2.93
N VAL A 71 -2.26 -5.93 -3.35
CA VAL A 71 -2.14 -4.58 -2.75
C VAL A 71 -2.71 -3.53 -3.70
N GLU A 72 -3.56 -2.64 -3.19
CA GLU A 72 -4.09 -1.49 -3.91
C GLU A 72 -3.70 -0.18 -3.24
N ILE A 73 -3.14 0.74 -4.02
CA ILE A 73 -2.85 2.11 -3.57
C ILE A 73 -4.03 2.98 -4.00
N ARG A 74 -4.68 3.63 -3.02
CA ARG A 74 -5.78 4.58 -3.28
C ARG A 74 -5.37 5.97 -2.84
N ASP A 75 -5.74 6.96 -3.64
CA ASP A 75 -5.60 8.37 -3.27
C ASP A 75 -6.64 8.72 -2.19
N GLN A 76 -6.26 9.62 -1.27
CA GLN A 76 -7.19 10.29 -0.36
C GLN A 76 -7.99 11.37 -1.08
#